data_AF-A0A356P638-F1
#
_entry.id   AF-A0A356P638-F1
#
_cell.length_a   1.000
_cell.length_b   1.000
_cell.length_c   1.000
_cell.angle_alpha   90.00
_cell.angle_beta   90.00
_cell.angle_gamma   90.00
#
_symmetry.space_group_name_H-M   'P 1'
#
loop_
_entity.id
_entity.type
_entity.pdbx_description
1 polymer ?
#
loop_
_entity_poly.entity_id
_entity_poly.type
_entity_poly.pdbx_seq_one_letter_code
_entity_poly.pdbx_strand_id
1 'polypeptide(L)' 'MFVPLLWGKPLHLWLGIVLMVLVTLQILSGKRLIKLPFSFHKRNAMFIALVAVVHAFFGLGIWFFNFPIK' A
#
# COMPACT_ATOMS: atom_id res chain seq x y z
N MET A 1 14.03 -10.89 10.71
CA MET A 1 12.65 -10.58 10.27
C MET A 1 12.36 -11.32 8.98
N PHE A 2 11.11 -11.67 8.71
CA PHE A 2 10.73 -12.37 7.48
C PHE A 2 9.55 -11.65 6.81
N VAL A 3 9.38 -11.84 5.50
CA VAL A 3 8.23 -11.34 4.76
C VAL A 3 7.20 -12.45 4.66
N PRO A 4 6.00 -12.28 5.24
CA PRO A 4 5.00 -13.34 5.25
C PRO A 4 4.48 -13.64 3.85
N LEU A 5 4.17 -14.90 3.58
CA LEU A 5 3.41 -15.32 2.40
C LEU A 5 1.90 -15.18 2.64
N LEU A 6 1.22 -14.57 1.69
CA LEU A 6 -0.24 -14.48 1.63
C LEU A 6 -0.67 -15.02 0.27
N TRP A 7 -1.54 -16.03 0.24
CA TRP A 7 -1.99 -16.69 -1.01
C TRP A 7 -0.84 -17.06 -1.97
N GLY A 8 0.25 -17.60 -1.43
CA GLY A 8 1.41 -18.06 -2.22
C GLY A 8 2.27 -16.95 -2.81
N LYS A 9 2.03 -15.68 -2.46
CA LYS A 9 2.86 -14.54 -2.86
C LYS A 9 3.32 -13.73 -1.64
N PRO A 10 4.50 -13.10 -1.70
CA PRO A 10 5.00 -12.26 -0.61
C PRO A 10 4.02 -11.12 -0.28
N LEU A 11 3.79 -10.85 1.00
CA LEU A 11 2.86 -9.80 1.46
C LEU A 11 3.16 -8.43 0.83
N HIS A 12 4.42 -8.08 0.62
CA HIS A 12 4.78 -6.78 0.04
C HIS A 12 4.16 -6.56 -1.36
N LEU A 13 3.99 -7.62 -2.17
CA LEU A 13 3.34 -7.52 -3.49
C LEU A 13 1.86 -7.16 -3.35
N TRP A 14 1.15 -7.80 -2.43
CA TRP A 14 -0.25 -7.49 -2.16
C TRP A 14 -0.43 -6.07 -1.63
N LEU A 15 0.46 -5.63 -0.74
CA LEU A 15 0.46 -4.24 -0.26
C LEU A 15 0.68 -3.26 -1.41
N GLY A 16 1.52 -3.60 -2.40
CA GLY A 16 1.72 -2.79 -3.60
C GLY A 16 0.46 -2.67 -4.45
N ILE A 17 -0.28 -3.78 -4.64
CA ILE A 17 -1.57 -3.78 -5.35
C ILE A 17 -2.60 -2.93 -4.60
N VAL A 18 -2.71 -3.10 -3.29
CA VAL A 18 -3.60 -2.28 -2.44
C VAL A 18 -3.24 -0.81 -2.56
N LEU A 19 -1.94 -0.46 -2.49
CA LEU A 19 -1.46 0.91 -2.69
C LEU A 19 -1.88 1.49 -4.03
N MET A 20 -1.75 0.74 -5.12
CA MET A 20 -2.19 1.20 -6.44
C MET A 20 -3.68 1.55 -6.45
N VAL A 21 -4.53 0.70 -5.84
CA VAL A 21 -5.97 0.97 -5.75
C VAL A 21 -6.24 2.22 -4.91
N LEU A 22 -5.62 2.33 -3.73
CA LEU A 22 -5.82 3.47 -2.83
C LEU A 22 -5.36 4.78 -3.47
N VAL A 23 -4.19 4.79 -4.12
CA VAL A 23 -3.65 5.96 -4.85
C VAL A 23 -4.56 6.32 -6.02
N THR A 24 -5.07 5.34 -6.76
CA THR A 24 -6.05 5.59 -7.82
C THR A 24 -7.29 6.28 -7.26
N LEU A 25 -7.86 5.77 -6.17
CA LEU A 25 -8.98 6.42 -5.48
C LEU A 25 -8.62 7.83 -4.97
N GLN A 26 -7.40 8.05 -4.52
CA GLN A 26 -6.93 9.38 -4.09
C GLN A 26 -6.93 10.38 -5.24
N ILE A 27 -6.40 9.98 -6.40
CA ILE A 27 -6.34 10.82 -7.59
C ILE A 27 -7.75 11.08 -8.13
N LEU A 28 -8.58 10.04 -8.24
CA LEU A 28 -9.94 10.17 -8.76
C LEU A 28 -10.83 11.04 -7.85
N SER A 29 -10.76 10.85 -6.53
CA SER A 29 -11.49 11.68 -5.56
C SER A 29 -10.95 13.12 -5.50
N GLY A 30 -9.63 13.30 -5.55
CA GLY A 30 -8.99 14.62 -5.53
C GLY A 30 -9.30 15.45 -6.78
N LYS A 31 -9.38 14.80 -7.95
CA LYS A 31 -9.82 15.41 -9.20
C LYS A 31 -11.34 15.54 -9.33
N ARG A 32 -12.11 15.13 -8.31
CA ARG A 32 -13.59 15.11 -8.31
C ARG A 32 -14.21 14.28 -9.45
N LEU A 33 -13.46 13.34 -10.03
CA LEU A 33 -13.98 12.37 -11.01
C LEU A 33 -14.94 11.39 -10.33
N ILE A 34 -14.67 11.06 -9.06
CA ILE A 34 -15.61 10.37 -8.17
C ILE A 34 -16.05 11.37 -7.10
N LYS A 35 -17.36 11.58 -6.98
CA LYS A 35 -17.96 12.49 -6.00
C LYS A 35 -18.04 11.81 -4.64
N LEU A 36 -17.05 12.08 -3.79
CA LEU A 36 -17.00 11.64 -2.39
C LEU A 36 -16.77 12.85 -1.48
N PRO A 37 -17.22 12.81 -0.22
CA PRO A 37 -16.93 13.88 0.73
C PRO A 37 -15.43 14.01 0.94
N PHE A 38 -14.92 15.23 1.08
CA PHE A 38 -13.48 15.49 1.23
C PHE A 38 -12.86 14.80 2.46
N SER A 39 -13.67 14.50 3.48
CA SER A 39 -13.26 13.67 4.62
C SER A 39 -12.78 12.28 4.19
N PHE A 40 -13.37 11.68 3.15
CA PHE A 40 -12.91 10.42 2.57
C PHE A 40 -11.52 10.55 1.95
N HIS A 41 -11.27 11.62 1.17
CA HIS A 41 -9.96 11.88 0.58
C HIS A 41 -8.84 12.02 1.64
N LYS A 42 -9.14 12.70 2.76
CA LYS A 42 -8.21 12.80 3.89
C LYS A 42 -7.96 11.45 4.57
N ARG A 43 -9.01 10.67 4.81
CA ARG A 43 -8.88 9.33 5.41
C ARG A 43 -8.09 8.39 4.50
N ASN A 44 -8.39 8.40 3.20
CA ASN A 44 -7.68 7.59 2.21
C ASN A 44 -6.20 7.96 2.14
N ALA A 45 -5.84 9.25 2.22
CA ALA A 45 -4.44 9.68 2.32
C ALA A 45 -3.71 9.08 3.53
N MET A 46 -4.36 9.07 4.70
CA MET A 46 -3.78 8.46 5.91
C MET A 46 -3.58 6.94 5.74
N PHE A 47 -4.55 6.24 5.14
CA PHE A 47 -4.41 4.82 4.83
C PHE A 47 -3.27 4.56 3.84
N ILE A 48 -3.13 5.37 2.79
CA ILE A 48 -2.02 5.29 1.84
C ILE A 48 -0.69 5.41 2.57
N ALA A 49 -0.54 6.42 3.42
CA ALA A 49 0.71 6.63 4.17
C ALA A 49 1.07 5.41 5.02
N LEU A 50 0.10 4.86 5.75
CA LEU A 50 0.32 3.66 6.57
C LEU A 50 0.72 2.45 5.73
N VAL A 51 -0.04 2.14 4.67
CA VAL A 51 0.24 0.99 3.80
C VAL A 51 1.57 1.16 3.07
N ALA A 52 1.90 2.38 2.63
CA ALA A 52 3.16 2.71 1.97
C ALA A 52 4.37 2.44 2.87
N VAL A 53 4.30 2.81 4.14
CA VAL A 53 5.38 2.54 5.10
C VAL A 53 5.60 1.03 5.27
N VAL A 54 4.54 0.25 5.44
CA VAL A 54 4.66 -1.22 5.59
C VAL A 54 5.14 -1.87 4.30
N HIS A 55 4.63 -1.43 3.15
CA HIS A 55 5.07 -1.90 1.83
C HIS A 55 6.56 -1.63 1.60
N ALA A 56 7.01 -0.40 1.88
CA ALA A 56 8.40 0.01 1.76
C ALA A 56 9.29 -0.76 2.74
N PHE A 57 8.87 -0.92 3.99
CA PHE A 57 9.63 -1.68 4.99
C PHE A 57 9.95 -3.10 4.51
N PHE A 58 8.95 -3.84 4.00
CA PHE A 58 9.19 -5.19 3.49
C PHE A 58 9.96 -5.20 2.16
N GLY A 59 9.67 -4.28 1.24
CA GLY A 59 10.38 -4.20 -0.04
C GLY A 59 11.86 -3.89 0.13
N LEU A 60 12.19 -2.89 0.97
CA LEU A 60 13.55 -2.54 1.33
C LEU A 60 14.21 -3.67 2.15
N GLY A 61 13.47 -4.30 3.05
CA GLY A 61 13.91 -5.47 3.82
C GLY A 61 14.37 -6.64 2.92
N ILE A 62 13.63 -6.93 1.86
CA ILE A 62 14.02 -7.96 0.88
C ILE A 62 15.26 -7.51 0.11
N TRP A 63 15.25 -6.29 -0.46
CA TRP A 63 16.27 -5.84 -1.39
C TRP A 63 17.63 -5.55 -0.72
N PHE A 64 17.63 -4.86 0.42
CA PHE A 64 18.85 -4.40 1.07
C PHE A 64 19.30 -5.29 2.24
N PHE A 65 18.37 -6.02 2.86
CA PHE A 65 18.64 -6.76 4.11
C PHE A 65 18.39 -8.27 4.00
N ASN A 66 18.11 -8.77 2.78
CA ASN A 66 17.90 -10.19 2.51
C ASN A 66 16.85 -10.85 3.43
N PHE A 67 15.75 -10.15 3.74
CA PHE A 67 14.69 -10.74 4.55
C PHE A 67 14.14 -11.99 3.85
N PRO A 68 14.18 -13.17 4.52
CA PRO A 68 13.61 -14.38 3.95
C PRO A 68 12.10 -14.25 3.78
N ILE A 69 11.58 -14.81 2.70
CA ILE A 69 10.15 -14.90 2.42
C ILE A 69 9.65 -16.24 2.97
N LYS A 70 8.70 -16.21 3.90
CA LYS A 70 8.21 -17.41 4.59
C LYS A 70 6.72 -17.34 4.87
#